data_AF-A0A7W1GQM6-F1
#
_entry.id   AF-A0A7W1GQM6-F1
#
_cell.length_a   1.000
_cell.length_b   1.000
_cell.length_c   1.000
_cell.angle_alpha   90.00
_cell.angle_beta   90.00
_cell.angle_gamma   90.00
#
_symmetry.space_group_name_H-M   'P 1'
#
loop_
_entity.id
_entity.type
_entity.pdbx_description
1 polymer ?
#
loop_
_entity_poly.entity_id
_entity_poly.type
_entity_poly.pdbx_seq_one_letter_code
_entity_poly.pdbx_strand_id
1 'polypeptide(L)'
;MGDSPFAGEGYRKIRARLRREHGVHVSGKRVLRLLRREGLLAPQRAARRRRPRLHEGRIVTDAPDVRWGTDATMAWTPARQRCVPPRRPNSSSEGMAGSHWLRLAA
;
A
#
# COMPACT_ATOMS: atom_id res chain seq x y z
N MET A 1 29.14 -21.81 14.49
CA MET A 1 27.73 -21.47 14.19
C MET A 1 27.56 -21.69 12.69
N GLY A 2 26.93 -22.78 12.29
CA GLY A 2 26.82 -23.14 10.88
C GLY A 2 25.92 -22.16 10.14
N ASP A 3 26.37 -21.70 8.97
CA ASP A 3 25.55 -20.94 8.04
C ASP A 3 24.31 -21.76 7.68
N SER A 4 23.19 -21.47 8.33
CA SER A 4 21.92 -22.00 7.86
C SER A 4 21.64 -21.35 6.49
N PRO A 5 21.21 -22.11 5.47
CA PRO A 5 20.85 -21.53 4.16
C PRO A 5 19.65 -20.57 4.24
N PHE A 6 19.06 -20.40 5.42
CA PHE A 6 17.89 -19.60 5.72
C PHE A 6 18.26 -18.29 6.43
N ALA A 7 19.27 -17.57 5.95
CA ALA A 7 19.64 -16.27 6.49
C ALA A 7 18.59 -15.20 6.13
N GLY A 8 17.91 -14.63 7.13
CA GLY A 8 16.96 -13.52 6.90
C GLY A 8 15.62 -13.92 6.26
N GLU A 9 15.34 -15.23 6.16
CA GLU A 9 14.08 -15.73 5.63
C GLU A 9 13.04 -16.01 6.71
N GLY A 10 11.78 -15.65 6.44
CA GLY A 10 10.64 -16.03 7.27
C GLY A 10 9.91 -17.26 6.71
N TYR A 11 9.07 -17.89 7.52
CA TYR A 11 8.34 -19.12 7.17
C TYR A 11 7.54 -19.06 5.85
N ARG A 12 7.13 -17.86 5.40
CA ARG A 12 6.42 -17.67 4.13
C ARG A 12 7.33 -17.92 2.92
N LYS A 13 8.58 -17.47 2.97
CA LYS A 13 9.58 -17.68 1.90
C LYS A 13 9.95 -19.16 1.82
N ILE A 14 10.27 -19.76 2.95
CA ILE A 14 10.58 -21.19 3.05
C ILE A 14 9.41 -22.05 2.57
N ARG A 15 8.17 -21.73 2.93
CA ARG A 15 6.99 -22.44 2.39
C ARG A 15 6.86 -22.29 0.87
N ALA A 16 7.13 -21.12 0.31
CA ALA A 16 7.09 -20.93 -1.13
C ALA A 16 8.21 -21.72 -1.83
N ARG A 17 9.40 -21.75 -1.24
CA ARG A 17 10.55 -22.52 -1.69
C ARG A 17 10.28 -24.02 -1.68
N LEU A 18 9.78 -24.55 -0.56
CA LEU A 18 9.35 -25.95 -0.44
C LEU A 18 8.38 -26.36 -1.54
N ARG A 19 7.43 -25.49 -1.88
CA ARG A 19 6.49 -25.74 -2.98
C ARG A 19 7.13 -25.67 -4.37
N ARG A 20 8.02 -24.69 -4.61
CA ARG A 20 8.58 -24.41 -5.95
C ARG A 20 9.74 -25.33 -6.31
N GLU A 21 10.65 -25.56 -5.37
CA GLU A 21 11.92 -26.27 -5.60
C GLU A 21 11.80 -27.75 -5.22
N HIS A 22 10.97 -28.08 -4.22
CA HIS A 22 10.88 -29.45 -3.70
C HIS A 22 9.50 -30.10 -3.89
N GLY A 23 8.51 -29.40 -4.43
CA GLY A 23 7.14 -29.92 -4.61
C GLY A 23 6.42 -30.26 -3.29
N VAL A 24 6.91 -29.81 -2.14
CA VAL A 24 6.37 -30.18 -0.83
C VAL A 24 5.27 -29.20 -0.42
N HIS A 25 4.04 -29.72 -0.30
CA HIS A 25 2.88 -28.95 0.14
C HIS A 25 2.62 -29.14 1.64
N VAL A 26 3.05 -28.17 2.43
CA VAL A 26 2.83 -28.15 3.89
C VAL A 26 2.06 -26.91 4.34
N SER A 27 1.34 -27.05 5.47
CA SER A 27 0.65 -25.93 6.09
C SER A 27 1.67 -24.90 6.60
N GLY A 28 1.36 -23.61 6.45
CA GLY A 28 2.23 -22.54 6.93
C GLY A 28 2.49 -22.60 8.44
N LYS A 29 1.50 -23.07 9.22
CA LYS A 29 1.63 -23.30 10.67
C LYS A 29 2.66 -24.39 10.98
N ARG A 30 2.73 -25.47 10.19
CA ARG A 30 3.71 -26.54 10.36
C ARG A 30 5.13 -26.02 10.12
N VAL A 31 5.33 -25.29 9.02
CA VAL A 31 6.63 -24.67 8.70
C VAL A 31 7.05 -23.68 9.79
N LEU A 32 6.13 -22.81 10.23
CA LEU A 32 6.42 -21.86 11.31
C LEU A 32 6.79 -22.55 12.62
N ARG A 33 6.08 -23.62 13.02
CA ARG A 33 6.40 -24.40 14.21
C ARG A 33 7.81 -24.99 14.15
N LEU A 34 8.18 -25.59 13.02
CA LEU A 34 9.51 -26.17 12.84
C LEU A 34 10.60 -25.09 12.91
N LEU A 35 10.44 -23.99 12.17
CA LEU A 35 11.40 -22.89 12.19
C LEU A 35 11.56 -22.23 13.57
N ARG A 36 10.49 -22.17 14.38
CA ARG A 36 10.56 -21.72 15.78
C ARG A 36 11.34 -22.69 16.65
N ARG A 37 11.07 -23.99 16.52
CA ARG A 37 11.73 -25.04 17.30
C ARG A 37 13.23 -25.07 17.05
N GLU A 38 13.61 -24.93 15.78
CA GLU A 38 15.02 -24.96 15.35
C GLU A 38 15.71 -23.58 15.41
N GLY A 39 15.02 -22.52 15.87
CA GLY A 39 15.60 -21.17 15.95
C GLY A 39 15.98 -20.53 14.61
N LEU A 40 15.43 -21.03 13.49
CA LEU A 40 15.75 -20.61 12.12
C LEU A 40 14.96 -19.39 11.65
N LEU A 41 14.09 -18.82 12.49
CA LEU A 41 13.41 -17.59 12.13
C LEU A 41 14.40 -16.44 12.14
N ALA A 42 14.43 -15.70 11.03
CA ALA A 42 15.12 -14.42 10.97
C ALA A 42 14.73 -13.57 12.19
N PRO A 43 15.70 -12.91 12.87
CA PRO A 43 15.41 -11.99 13.95
C PRO A 43 14.38 -10.97 13.48
N GLN A 44 13.16 -11.08 14.00
CA GLN A 44 12.10 -10.16 13.62
C GLN A 44 12.54 -8.80 14.13
N ARG A 45 12.76 -7.84 13.21
CA ARG A 45 13.14 -6.47 13.59
C ARG A 45 12.18 -6.04 14.69
N ALA A 46 12.70 -5.76 15.88
CA ALA A 46 11.90 -5.29 16.99
C ALA A 46 11.05 -4.14 16.46
N ALA A 47 9.72 -4.26 16.55
CA ALA A 47 8.85 -3.19 16.16
C ALA A 47 9.26 -1.98 16.99
N ARG A 48 9.87 -0.97 16.35
CA ARG A 48 10.14 0.30 17.01
C ARG A 48 8.81 0.74 17.58
N ARG A 49 8.71 0.89 18.92
CA ARG A 49 7.56 1.53 19.56
C ARG A 49 7.39 2.88 18.86
N ARG A 50 6.41 2.97 17.96
CA ARG A 50 6.12 4.20 17.25
C ARG A 50 5.63 5.16 18.33
N ARG A 51 6.40 6.21 18.62
CA ARG A 51 5.88 7.32 19.41
C ARG A 51 4.63 7.84 18.71
N PRO A 52 3.54 8.15 19.44
CA PRO A 52 2.39 8.81 18.85
C PRO A 52 2.87 10.06 18.11
N ARG A 53 2.67 10.10 16.79
CA ARG A 53 2.81 11.35 16.04
C ARG A 53 1.53 12.12 16.26
N LEU A 54 1.45 12.80 17.40
CA LEU A 54 0.41 13.80 17.64
C LEU A 54 0.66 14.91 16.62
N HIS A 55 -0.35 15.21 15.81
CA HIS A 55 -0.29 16.36 14.92
C HIS A 55 -0.67 17.59 15.74
N GLU A 56 0.22 18.57 15.80
CA GLU A 56 -0.06 19.88 16.43
C GLU A 56 -0.84 20.82 15.47
N GLY A 57 -1.08 20.37 14.23
CA GLY A 57 -1.76 21.17 13.21
C GLY A 57 -3.29 21.14 13.32
N ARG A 58 -3.92 22.25 12.91
CA ARG A 58 -5.38 22.37 12.76
C ARG A 58 -5.83 21.72 11.45
N ILE A 59 -6.60 20.63 11.57
CA ILE A 59 -7.19 19.89 10.43
C ILE A 59 -8.41 20.62 9.86
N VAL A 60 -9.05 21.47 10.66
CA VAL A 60 -10.29 22.20 10.32
C VAL A 60 -9.98 23.49 9.53
N THR A 61 -10.82 23.83 8.56
CA THR A 61 -10.78 25.10 7.82
C THR A 61 -11.64 26.18 8.48
N ASP A 62 -11.34 27.45 8.24
CA ASP A 62 -12.13 28.58 8.80
C ASP A 62 -13.50 28.74 8.14
N ALA A 63 -13.62 28.33 6.88
CA ALA A 63 -14.87 28.34 6.12
C ALA A 63 -14.92 27.16 5.14
N PRO A 64 -16.11 26.81 4.61
CA PRO A 64 -16.24 25.93 3.45
C PRO A 64 -15.41 26.44 2.26
N ASP A 65 -15.01 25.53 1.35
CA ASP A 65 -14.29 25.80 0.11
C ASP A 65 -12.88 26.42 0.20
N VAL A 66 -12.36 26.67 1.41
CA VAL A 66 -11.00 27.21 1.64
C VAL A 66 -9.90 26.17 1.36
N ARG A 67 -10.17 24.88 1.60
CA ARG A 67 -9.22 23.79 1.35
C ARG A 67 -9.96 22.50 1.04
N TRP A 68 -9.52 21.79 0.02
CA TRP A 68 -10.10 20.52 -0.41
C TRP A 68 -9.10 19.39 -0.23
N GLY A 69 -9.43 18.42 0.62
CA GLY A 69 -8.76 17.13 0.65
C GLY A 69 -9.41 16.19 -0.35
N THR A 70 -8.67 15.75 -1.36
CA THR A 70 -9.15 14.73 -2.29
C THR A 70 -8.39 13.45 -2.01
N ASP A 71 -9.07 12.45 -1.46
CA ASP A 71 -8.56 11.08 -1.41
C ASP A 71 -9.18 10.29 -2.57
N ALA A 72 -8.33 9.70 -3.40
CA ALA A 72 -8.76 8.84 -4.48
C ALA A 72 -8.76 7.39 -4.00
N THR A 73 -9.94 6.81 -3.83
CA THR A 73 -10.06 5.36 -3.61
C THR A 73 -10.15 4.65 -4.95
N MET A 74 -9.23 3.71 -5.20
CA MET A 74 -9.28 2.86 -6.39
C MET A 74 -10.22 1.68 -6.17
N ALA A 75 -11.11 1.45 -7.13
CA ALA A 75 -11.91 0.22 -7.23
C ALA A 75 -11.55 -0.54 -8.52
N TRP A 76 -11.68 -1.87 -8.48
CA TRP A 76 -11.57 -2.71 -9.67
C TRP A 76 -12.92 -2.77 -10.39
N THR A 77 -12.92 -2.54 -11.69
CA THR A 77 -14.09 -2.80 -12.53
C THR A 77 -14.02 -4.19 -13.17
N PRO A 78 -15.17 -4.80 -13.55
CA PRO A 78 -15.22 -6.14 -14.14
C PRO A 78 -14.37 -6.32 -15.40
N ALA A 79 -14.11 -5.23 -16.13
CA ALA A 79 -13.22 -5.22 -17.30
C ALA A 79 -11.73 -5.39 -16.96
N ARG A 80 -11.37 -5.58 -15.68
CA ARG A 80 -9.98 -5.61 -15.19
C ARG A 80 -9.16 -4.38 -15.61
N GLN A 81 -9.83 -3.25 -15.77
CA GLN A 81 -9.18 -1.98 -16.08
C GLN A 81 -9.12 -1.14 -14.80
N ARG A 82 -7.98 -0.47 -14.62
CA ARG A 82 -7.76 0.44 -13.50
C ARG A 82 -8.63 1.68 -13.70
N CYS A 83 -9.51 1.98 -12.77
CA CYS A 83 -10.15 3.30 -12.72
C CYS A 83 -9.08 4.33 -12.36
N VAL A 84 -8.63 5.10 -13.35
CA VAL A 84 -7.69 6.21 -13.17
C VAL A 84 -8.53 7.48 -13.00
N PRO A 85 -8.43 8.20 -11.88
CA PRO A 85 -9.13 9.48 -11.74
C PRO A 85 -8.62 10.46 -12.81
N PRO A 86 -9.49 11.34 -13.34
CA PRO A 86 -9.08 12.31 -14.36
C PRO A 86 -7.94 13.17 -13.82
N ARG A 87 -6.89 13.34 -14.64
CA ARG A 87 -5.75 14.20 -14.32
C ARG A 87 -6.26 15.64 -14.26
N ARG A 88 -6.03 16.37 -13.17
CA ARG A 88 -6.37 17.81 -13.12
C ARG A 88 -5.63 18.53 -14.26
N PRO A 89 -6.32 19.35 -15.07
CA PRO A 89 -5.64 20.21 -16.03
C PRO A 89 -4.77 21.23 -15.29
N ASN A 90 -3.59 21.51 -15.83
CA ASN A 90 -2.65 22.46 -15.27
C ASN A 90 -3.22 23.88 -15.48
N SER A 91 -3.47 24.63 -14.41
CA SER A 91 -3.92 26.02 -14.48
C SER A 91 -2.74 26.93 -14.82
N SER A 92 -2.34 26.94 -16.08
CA SER A 92 -1.38 27.91 -16.63
C SER A 92 -1.73 28.16 -18.10
N SER A 93 -2.81 28.91 -18.31
CA SER A 93 -3.04 29.67 -19.54
C SER A 93 -3.85 30.90 -19.16
N GLU A 94 -3.12 31.91 -18.71
CA GLU A 94 -3.53 33.30 -18.66
C GLU A 94 -3.74 33.76 -20.12
N GLY A 95 -4.96 34.20 -20.50
CA GLY A 95 -5.20 34.84 -21.80
C GLY A 95 -6.53 34.56 -22.51
N MET A 96 -7.55 35.34 -22.14
CA MET A 96 -8.53 36.00 -23.03
C MET A 96 -9.67 35.20 -23.73
N ALA A 97 -10.83 35.88 -23.78
CA ALA A 97 -12.13 35.58 -24.42
C ALA A 97 -13.06 34.68 -23.57
N GLY A 98 -14.17 35.18 -23.02
CA GLY A 98 -15.22 35.89 -23.76
C GLY A 98 -16.37 34.92 -24.03
N SER A 99 -17.30 34.81 -23.07
CA SER A 99 -18.71 34.47 -23.28
C SER A 99 -19.05 33.28 -24.23
N HIS A 100 -18.91 32.03 -23.77
CA HIS A 100 -19.71 30.90 -24.28
C HIS A 100 -19.64 29.66 -23.36
N TRP A 101 -20.34 29.64 -22.22
CA TRP A 101 -20.48 28.43 -21.39
C TRP A 101 -21.94 28.04 -21.06
N LEU A 102 -22.91 28.50 -21.86
CA LEU A 102 -24.27 27.97 -21.84
C LEU A 102 -24.49 27.02 -23.01
N ARG A 103 -24.20 25.73 -22.79
CA ARG A 103 -24.94 24.56 -23.32
C ARG A 103 -24.14 23.27 -23.08
N LEU A 104 -24.60 22.47 -22.12
CA LEU A 104 -24.76 21.00 -22.22
C LEU A 104 -25.01 20.41 -20.81
N ALA A 105 -26.24 20.63 -20.35
CA ALA A 105 -26.92 19.78 -19.38
C ALA A 105 -28.42 19.91 -19.67
N ALA A 106 -28.89 19.16 -20.67
CA ALA A 106 -30.27 18.78 -20.88
C ALA A 106 -30.27 17.30 -21.23
#